data_AF-A0A3B0X0J2-F1
#
_entry.id   AF-A0A3B0X0J2-F1
#
_cell.length_a   1.000
_cell.length_b   1.000
_cell.length_c   1.000
_cell.angle_alpha   90.00
_cell.angle_beta   90.00
_cell.angle_gamma   90.00
#
_symmetry.space_group_name_H-M   'P 1'
#
loop_
_entity.id
_entity.type
_entity.pdbx_description
1 polymer ?
#
loop_
_entity_poly.entity_id
_entity_poly.type
_entity_poly.pdbx_seq_one_letter_code
_entity_poly.pdbx_strand_id
1 'polypeptide(L)'
;MQYAVMNTPGNAELLIDANELQSFQKAMESDDPGLYMHEEIPNDNTMVYKIVYGVYIPKSNFSRTDVKHHINKSINVWLVHFRKDHCLPMKIEDIIIHEQVFLKSYGQKINTKNEVAFSALIRIPRNITIGSNQTEAVTAFVRYFNEMNPISNLLNRLGIFAFKSEETSLSNTPLSKDNWKDYIHDGVAIRAAQITC
;
A
#
# COMPACT_ATOMS: atom_id res chain seq x y z
N MET A 1 -3.02 2.82 11.41
CA MET A 1 -2.10 1.88 10.77
C MET A 1 -0.97 1.65 11.74
N GLN A 2 -0.73 0.40 12.15
CA GLN A 2 0.43 0.06 12.97
C GLN A 2 1.39 -0.75 12.11
N TYR A 3 2.52 -0.15 11.76
CA TYR A 3 3.61 -0.82 11.07
C TYR A 3 4.87 -0.75 11.92
N ALA A 4 5.73 -1.75 11.80
CA ALA A 4 7.01 -1.79 12.48
C ALA A 4 8.15 -1.86 11.46
N VAL A 5 9.26 -1.22 11.79
CA VAL A 5 10.55 -1.47 11.13
C VAL A 5 11.34 -2.37 12.06
N MET A 6 11.55 -3.63 11.64
CA MET A 6 12.26 -4.63 12.41
C MET A 6 13.69 -4.77 11.89
N ASN A 7 14.67 -4.72 12.78
CA ASN A 7 16.05 -5.04 12.44
C ASN A 7 16.24 -6.56 12.46
N THR A 8 16.53 -7.15 11.30
CA THR A 8 16.87 -8.58 11.22
C THR A 8 18.39 -8.78 11.32
N PRO A 9 18.87 -9.97 11.76
CA PRO A 9 20.29 -10.30 11.77
C PRO A 9 20.86 -10.15 10.36
N GLY A 10 21.82 -9.23 10.18
CA GLY A 10 22.38 -8.89 8.86
C GLY A 10 22.04 -7.48 8.34
N ASN A 11 21.52 -6.58 9.17
CA ASN A 11 21.20 -5.17 8.84
C ASN A 11 20.12 -4.98 7.76
N ALA A 12 19.31 -6.00 7.47
CA ALA A 12 18.11 -5.80 6.66
C ALA A 12 16.99 -5.25 7.55
N GLU A 13 16.66 -3.97 7.37
CA GLU A 13 15.44 -3.39 7.93
C GLU A 13 14.23 -3.99 7.22
N LEU A 14 13.32 -4.60 7.98
CA LEU A 14 12.08 -5.15 7.47
C LEU A 14 10.93 -4.23 7.85
N LEU A 15 10.31 -3.60 6.85
CA LEU A 15 9.03 -2.94 7.03
C LEU A 15 7.97 -4.05 7.10
N ILE A 16 7.13 -4.08 8.14
CA ILE A 16 6.03 -5.05 8.31
C ILE A 16 4.77 -4.38 8.85
N ASP A 17 3.62 -4.61 8.22
CA ASP A 17 2.30 -4.20 8.73
C ASP A 17 1.80 -5.22 9.77
N ALA A 18 1.03 -4.76 10.75
CA ALA A 18 0.49 -5.64 11.79
C ALA A 18 -0.33 -6.81 11.22
N ASN A 19 -1.06 -6.61 10.11
CA ASN A 19 -1.85 -7.67 9.47
C ASN A 19 -0.97 -8.74 8.79
N GLU A 20 0.29 -8.43 8.51
CA GLU A 20 1.25 -9.33 7.87
C GLU A 20 2.04 -10.16 8.89
N LEU A 21 2.12 -9.70 10.14
CA LEU A 21 3.00 -10.26 11.17
C LEU A 21 2.67 -11.73 11.46
N GLN A 22 1.39 -12.07 11.58
CA GLN A 22 0.98 -13.45 11.87
C GLN A 22 1.38 -14.40 10.74
N SER A 23 1.16 -14.00 9.49
CA SER A 23 1.49 -14.81 8.31
C SER A 23 3.00 -14.94 8.15
N PHE A 24 3.73 -13.88 8.47
CA PHE A 24 5.19 -13.89 8.52
C PHE A 24 5.73 -14.86 9.59
N GLN A 25 5.21 -14.80 10.83
CA GLN A 25 5.63 -15.69 11.91
C GLN A 25 5.40 -17.17 11.57
N LYS A 26 4.22 -17.51 11.07
CA LYS A 26 3.90 -18.88 10.63
C LYS A 26 4.84 -19.37 9.53
N ALA A 27 5.20 -18.49 8.59
CA ALA A 27 6.12 -18.82 7.52
C ALA A 27 7.56 -19.05 8.02
N MET A 28 7.99 -18.34 9.07
CA MET A 28 9.32 -18.53 9.68
C MET A 28 9.44 -19.84 10.46
N GLU A 29 8.33 -20.39 10.94
CA GLU A 29 8.29 -21.67 11.66
C GLU A 29 8.17 -22.89 10.74
N SER A 30 8.05 -22.68 9.43
CA SER A 30 7.82 -23.76 8.46
C SER A 30 9.01 -24.00 7.53
N ASP A 31 9.14 -25.26 7.08
CA ASP A 31 10.09 -25.70 6.07
C ASP A 31 9.73 -25.20 4.65
N ASP A 32 8.45 -24.87 4.39
CA ASP A 32 7.98 -24.25 3.15
C ASP A 32 7.13 -23.00 3.41
N PRO A 33 7.74 -21.81 3.49
CA PRO A 33 7.05 -20.57 3.81
C PRO A 33 6.00 -20.15 2.76
N GLY A 34 6.06 -20.66 1.53
CA GLY A 34 5.13 -20.30 0.46
C GLY A 34 3.75 -20.98 0.56
N LEU A 35 3.67 -22.11 1.24
CA LEU A 35 2.48 -22.98 1.24
C LEU A 35 1.29 -22.42 2.04
N TYR A 36 1.53 -21.47 2.96
CA TYR A 36 0.51 -20.96 3.89
C TYR A 36 -0.24 -19.73 3.38
N MET A 37 0.12 -19.22 2.20
CA MET A 37 -0.54 -18.05 1.62
C MET A 37 -1.40 -18.48 0.44
N HIS A 38 -2.70 -18.30 0.57
CA HIS A 38 -3.65 -18.47 -0.52
C HIS A 38 -3.57 -17.26 -1.45
N GLU A 39 -2.91 -17.45 -2.59
CA GLU A 39 -2.88 -16.46 -3.67
C GLU A 39 -4.18 -16.48 -4.46
N GLU A 40 -4.96 -15.39 -4.36
CA GLU A 40 -6.10 -15.22 -5.23
C GLU A 40 -5.64 -14.81 -6.63
N ILE A 41 -6.12 -15.53 -7.64
CA ILE A 41 -5.83 -15.20 -9.04
C ILE A 41 -6.56 -13.90 -9.38
N PRO A 42 -5.84 -12.86 -9.84
CA PRO A 42 -6.49 -11.60 -10.18
C PRO A 42 -7.55 -11.79 -11.26
N ASN A 43 -8.78 -11.36 -10.96
CA ASN A 43 -9.90 -11.40 -11.90
C ASN A 43 -10.47 -9.99 -12.09
N ASP A 44 -10.21 -9.43 -13.26
CA ASP A 44 -10.65 -8.09 -13.65
C ASP A 44 -12.17 -7.89 -13.52
N ASN A 45 -12.98 -8.93 -13.69
CA ASN A 45 -14.45 -8.84 -13.62
C ASN A 45 -15.00 -8.70 -12.19
N THR A 46 -14.22 -9.07 -11.17
CA THR A 46 -14.64 -8.99 -9.75
C THR A 46 -14.14 -7.72 -9.06
N MET A 47 -13.31 -6.94 -9.77
CA MET A 47 -12.71 -5.72 -9.25
C MET A 47 -13.50 -4.48 -9.63
N VAL A 48 -13.42 -3.47 -8.78
CA VAL A 48 -14.06 -2.16 -8.98
C VAL A 48 -13.02 -1.05 -8.94
N TYR A 49 -13.30 0.04 -9.65
CA TYR A 49 -12.51 1.27 -9.54
C TYR A 49 -12.85 2.01 -8.25
N LYS A 50 -11.83 2.50 -7.56
CA LYS A 50 -11.97 3.39 -6.40
C LYS A 50 -10.93 4.50 -6.48
N ILE A 51 -11.32 5.72 -6.10
CA ILE A 51 -10.38 6.80 -5.84
C ILE A 51 -9.98 6.71 -4.37
N VAL A 52 -8.69 6.68 -4.10
CA VAL A 52 -8.15 6.54 -2.76
C VAL A 52 -7.07 7.57 -2.49
N TYR A 53 -6.92 7.91 -1.22
CA TYR A 53 -5.90 8.79 -0.71
C TYR A 53 -5.01 8.02 0.25
N GLY A 54 -3.70 8.27 0.18
CA GLY A 54 -2.75 7.43 0.88
C GLY A 54 -1.36 8.01 1.02
N VAL A 55 -0.49 7.17 1.58
CA VAL A 55 0.94 7.46 1.77
C VAL A 55 1.74 6.27 1.26
N TYR A 56 2.77 6.54 0.49
CA TYR A 56 3.78 5.54 0.17
C TYR A 56 4.89 5.62 1.22
N ILE A 57 5.18 4.48 1.85
CA ILE A 57 6.19 4.33 2.90
C ILE A 57 7.34 3.52 2.28
N PRO A 58 8.47 4.15 1.92
CA PRO A 58 9.61 3.43 1.36
C PRO A 58 10.34 2.63 2.45
N LYS A 59 11.03 1.56 2.03
CA LYS A 59 12.11 0.97 2.82
C LYS A 59 13.20 2.04 3.07
N SER A 60 13.92 1.94 4.17
CA SER A 60 14.97 2.92 4.50
C SER A 60 16.04 3.05 3.43
N ASN A 61 16.75 4.18 3.45
CA ASN A 61 17.88 4.51 2.56
C ASN A 61 17.53 4.78 1.09
N PHE A 62 16.25 4.86 0.72
CA PHE A 62 15.85 5.32 -0.62
C PHE A 62 15.96 6.84 -0.75
N SER A 63 16.49 7.33 -1.87
CA SER A 63 16.40 8.76 -2.18
C SER A 63 14.98 9.11 -2.63
N ARG A 64 14.59 10.39 -2.53
CA ARG A 64 13.26 10.84 -3.02
C ARG A 64 13.05 10.52 -4.50
N THR A 65 14.10 10.58 -5.31
CA THR A 65 14.05 10.23 -6.73
C THR A 65 13.75 8.75 -6.93
N ASP A 66 14.41 7.88 -6.16
CA ASP A 66 14.18 6.43 -6.23
C ASP A 66 12.77 6.07 -5.78
N VAL A 67 12.26 6.75 -4.74
CA VAL A 67 10.88 6.59 -4.27
C VAL A 67 9.88 6.93 -5.38
N LYS A 68 10.02 8.10 -6.01
CA LYS A 68 9.13 8.50 -7.12
C LYS A 68 9.21 7.52 -8.29
N HIS A 69 10.41 7.11 -8.65
CA HIS A 69 10.63 6.12 -9.71
C HIS A 69 9.94 4.80 -9.41
N HIS A 70 10.06 4.31 -8.18
CA HIS A 70 9.42 3.09 -7.73
C HIS A 70 7.88 3.21 -7.73
N ILE A 71 7.33 4.32 -7.22
CA ILE A 71 5.89 4.59 -7.27
C ILE A 71 5.39 4.55 -8.71
N ASN A 72 6.06 5.26 -9.63
CA ASN A 72 5.66 5.29 -11.05
C ASN A 72 5.78 3.92 -11.71
N LYS A 73 6.81 3.13 -11.37
CA LYS A 73 6.96 1.75 -11.85
C LYS A 73 5.89 0.79 -11.32
N SER A 74 5.20 1.14 -10.24
CA SER A 74 4.14 0.33 -9.64
C SER A 74 2.78 0.51 -10.33
N ILE A 75 2.65 1.50 -11.22
CA ILE A 75 1.41 1.75 -11.97
C ILE A 75 1.18 0.62 -12.98
N ASN A 76 -0.05 0.12 -13.06
CA ASN A 76 -0.47 -1.03 -13.87
C ASN A 76 0.23 -2.36 -13.52
N VAL A 77 0.99 -2.40 -12.42
CA VAL A 77 1.58 -3.61 -11.87
C VAL A 77 0.66 -4.15 -10.78
N TRP A 78 0.61 -5.48 -10.63
CA TRP A 78 -0.14 -6.07 -9.53
C TRP A 78 0.53 -5.75 -8.18
N LEU A 79 -0.30 -5.29 -7.26
CA LEU A 79 -0.01 -5.22 -5.84
C LEU A 79 -0.77 -6.33 -5.12
N VAL A 80 -0.34 -6.64 -3.92
CA VAL A 80 -1.03 -7.57 -3.03
C VAL A 80 -1.26 -6.93 -1.67
N HIS A 81 -2.49 -7.09 -1.17
CA HIS A 81 -2.85 -6.82 0.21
C HIS A 81 -2.94 -8.14 0.97
N PHE A 82 -2.26 -8.23 2.10
CA PHE A 82 -2.31 -9.41 2.96
C PHE A 82 -3.45 -9.28 3.94
N ARG A 83 -4.31 -10.29 3.99
CA ARG A 83 -5.39 -10.38 4.98
C ARG A 83 -5.44 -11.80 5.53
N LYS A 84 -4.96 -11.98 6.76
CA LYS A 84 -4.74 -13.31 7.33
C LYS A 84 -3.84 -14.13 6.39
N ASP A 85 -4.28 -15.31 6.00
CA ASP A 85 -3.65 -16.25 5.07
C ASP A 85 -3.96 -15.98 3.59
N HIS A 86 -4.60 -14.87 3.25
CA HIS A 86 -4.93 -14.53 1.86
C HIS A 86 -4.06 -13.40 1.31
N CYS A 87 -3.63 -13.60 0.07
CA CYS A 87 -2.99 -12.61 -0.80
C CYS A 87 -4.03 -12.06 -1.76
N LEU A 88 -4.55 -10.87 -1.48
CA LEU A 88 -5.61 -10.24 -2.26
C LEU A 88 -5.01 -9.29 -3.30
N PRO A 89 -5.14 -9.59 -4.61
CA PRO A 89 -4.54 -8.78 -5.66
C PRO A 89 -5.29 -7.48 -5.87
N MET A 90 -4.56 -6.42 -6.18
CA MET A 90 -5.10 -5.12 -6.57
C MET A 90 -4.13 -4.37 -7.50
N LYS A 91 -4.57 -3.28 -8.13
CA LYS A 91 -3.75 -2.45 -9.02
C LYS A 91 -3.89 -0.98 -8.70
N ILE A 92 -2.81 -0.24 -8.93
CA ILE A 92 -2.86 1.21 -9.12
C ILE A 92 -2.95 1.43 -10.62
N GLU A 93 -4.02 2.06 -11.06
CA GLU A 93 -4.32 2.28 -12.48
C GLU A 93 -3.80 3.64 -12.96
N ASP A 94 -3.80 4.63 -12.05
CA ASP A 94 -3.18 5.94 -12.21
C ASP A 94 -2.92 6.57 -10.82
N ILE A 95 -1.98 7.50 -10.72
CA ILE A 95 -1.56 8.11 -9.44
C ILE A 95 -1.11 9.57 -9.61
N ILE A 96 -1.45 10.40 -8.63
CA ILE A 96 -0.95 11.76 -8.45
C ILE A 96 -0.12 11.80 -7.17
N ILE A 97 1.15 12.16 -7.30
CA ILE A 97 2.08 12.33 -6.18
C ILE A 97 2.00 13.77 -5.66
N HIS A 98 1.80 13.93 -4.35
CA HIS A 98 1.70 15.24 -3.71
C HIS A 98 3.04 15.64 -3.07
N GLU A 99 3.78 16.53 -3.72
CA GLU A 99 5.14 16.87 -3.30
C GLU A 99 5.23 17.75 -2.04
N GLN A 100 4.13 18.41 -1.65
CA GLN A 100 4.13 19.48 -0.63
C GLN A 100 3.56 19.11 0.73
N VAL A 101 3.28 17.83 1.01
CA VAL A 101 2.74 17.46 2.32
C VAL A 101 3.87 17.42 3.36
N PHE A 102 4.07 18.54 4.04
CA PHE A 102 4.86 18.57 5.26
C PHE A 102 4.15 17.72 6.32
N LEU A 103 4.63 16.50 6.55
CA LEU A 103 4.24 15.68 7.69
C LEU A 103 4.77 16.37 8.95
N LYS A 104 3.93 17.20 9.59
CA LYS A 104 4.19 17.71 10.94
C LYS A 104 3.99 16.56 11.92
N SER A 105 5.06 15.85 12.27
CA SER A 105 5.05 14.93 13.40
C SER A 105 5.17 15.71 14.71
N TYR A 106 4.19 15.56 15.59
CA TYR A 106 4.24 16.08 16.96
C TYR A 106 5.32 15.30 17.75
N GLY A 107 6.49 15.90 17.92
CA GLY A 107 7.41 15.62 19.04
C GLY A 107 8.25 14.34 19.01
N GLN A 108 8.03 13.39 18.10
CA GLN A 108 8.92 12.22 17.94
C GLN A 108 9.51 12.16 16.54
N LYS A 109 10.85 12.10 16.47
CA LYS A 109 11.61 11.85 15.23
C LYS A 109 11.41 10.40 14.78
N ILE A 110 10.21 10.07 14.30
CA ILE A 110 10.07 8.96 13.37
C ILE A 110 10.72 9.43 12.08
N ASN A 111 11.55 8.58 11.45
CA ASN A 111 12.36 8.92 10.29
C ASN A 111 11.48 9.03 9.02
N THR A 112 10.46 9.89 9.04
CA THR A 112 9.42 10.12 8.01
C THR A 112 9.95 10.86 6.77
N LYS A 113 11.28 10.99 6.60
CA LYS A 113 11.90 11.92 5.64
C LYS A 113 11.51 11.68 4.17
N ASN A 114 11.04 10.46 3.85
CA ASN A 114 10.75 10.04 2.48
C ASN A 114 9.35 9.43 2.30
N GLU A 115 8.45 9.55 3.27
CA GLU A 115 7.03 9.22 3.04
C GLU A 115 6.47 10.15 1.96
N VAL A 116 5.67 9.61 1.04
CA VAL A 116 5.13 10.35 -0.11
C VAL A 116 3.61 10.24 -0.15
N ALA A 117 2.93 11.37 0.02
CA ALA A 117 1.49 11.44 -0.10
C ALA A 117 1.04 11.25 -1.56
N PHE A 118 -0.10 10.59 -1.76
CA PHE A 118 -0.67 10.40 -3.09
C PHE A 118 -2.20 10.37 -3.10
N SER A 119 -2.77 10.67 -4.27
CA SER A 119 -4.13 10.26 -4.67
C SER A 119 -4.00 9.24 -5.78
N ALA A 120 -4.78 8.16 -5.77
CA ALA A 120 -4.70 7.12 -6.78
C ALA A 120 -6.08 6.65 -7.24
N LEU A 121 -6.17 6.30 -8.51
CA LEU A 121 -7.21 5.41 -9.01
C LEU A 121 -6.70 3.98 -8.85
N ILE A 122 -7.42 3.19 -8.06
CA ILE A 122 -7.09 1.78 -7.86
C ILE A 122 -8.17 0.88 -8.43
N ARG A 123 -7.77 -0.35 -8.75
CA ARG A 123 -8.66 -1.46 -9.08
C ARG A 123 -8.50 -2.55 -8.03
N ILE A 124 -9.57 -2.86 -7.33
CA ILE A 124 -9.53 -3.69 -6.12
C ILE A 124 -10.77 -4.59 -6.02
N PRO A 125 -10.67 -5.80 -5.42
CA PRO A 125 -11.83 -6.63 -5.14
C PRO A 125 -12.94 -5.88 -4.38
N ARG A 126 -14.19 -6.06 -4.82
CA ARG A 126 -15.35 -5.33 -4.27
C ARG A 126 -15.55 -5.53 -2.77
N ASN A 127 -15.13 -6.67 -2.23
CA ASN A 127 -15.23 -7.01 -0.82
C ASN A 127 -14.17 -6.35 0.07
N ILE A 128 -13.22 -5.60 -0.49
CA ILE A 128 -12.23 -4.85 0.27
C ILE A 128 -12.73 -3.41 0.46
N THR A 129 -12.93 -3.07 1.72
CA THR A 129 -13.24 -1.72 2.17
C THR A 129 -11.93 -1.01 2.49
N ILE A 130 -11.70 0.14 1.84
CA ILE A 130 -10.57 0.99 2.19
C ILE A 130 -10.82 1.57 3.58
N GLY A 131 -9.75 1.77 4.34
CA GLY A 131 -9.84 2.41 5.64
C GLY A 131 -10.51 3.78 5.62
N SER A 132 -10.68 4.33 6.80
CA SER A 132 -11.12 5.70 7.04
C SER A 132 -10.23 6.30 8.11
N ASN A 133 -10.42 7.58 8.46
CA ASN A 133 -9.71 8.20 9.57
C ASN A 133 -9.91 7.49 10.93
N GLN A 134 -10.93 6.61 11.04
CA GLN A 134 -11.28 5.88 12.25
C GLN A 134 -10.93 4.39 12.17
N THR A 135 -10.50 3.89 11.01
CA THR A 135 -10.22 2.46 10.78
C THR A 135 -8.83 2.26 10.19
N GLU A 136 -8.32 1.04 10.26
CA GLU A 136 -7.01 0.74 9.72
C GLU A 136 -6.98 0.92 8.20
N ALA A 137 -5.84 1.42 7.72
CA ALA A 137 -5.60 1.61 6.30
C ALA A 137 -5.31 0.26 5.64
N VAL A 138 -5.70 0.13 4.37
CA VAL A 138 -5.36 -1.04 3.57
C VAL A 138 -3.93 -0.86 3.07
N THR A 139 -3.05 -1.80 3.41
CA THR A 139 -1.66 -1.82 2.97
C THR A 139 -1.50 -2.74 1.77
N ALA A 140 -0.71 -2.33 0.78
CA ALA A 140 -0.34 -3.21 -0.32
C ALA A 140 1.09 -2.95 -0.79
N PHE A 141 1.70 -3.94 -1.40
CA PHE A 141 3.03 -3.84 -2.00
C PHE A 141 3.09 -4.57 -3.33
N VAL A 142 4.07 -4.25 -4.16
CA VAL A 142 4.25 -4.83 -5.50
C VAL A 142 4.45 -6.36 -5.39
N ARG A 143 3.67 -7.12 -6.18
CA ARG A 143 3.71 -8.58 -6.22
C ARG A 143 4.37 -9.08 -7.50
N TYR A 144 5.48 -9.79 -7.36
CA TYR A 144 6.21 -10.48 -8.42
C TYR A 144 5.79 -11.95 -8.52
N PHE A 145 4.55 -12.19 -8.98
CA PHE A 145 3.88 -13.50 -8.96
C PHE A 145 4.74 -14.69 -9.43
N ASN A 146 5.55 -14.49 -10.47
CA ASN A 146 6.32 -15.56 -11.12
C ASN A 146 7.79 -15.65 -10.68
N GLU A 147 8.26 -14.72 -9.85
CA GLU A 147 9.69 -14.63 -9.50
C GLU A 147 9.98 -15.07 -8.07
N MET A 148 9.00 -14.94 -7.17
CA MET A 148 9.16 -15.24 -5.75
C MET A 148 7.82 -15.57 -5.11
N ASN A 149 7.84 -16.38 -4.04
CA ASN A 149 6.65 -16.61 -3.22
C ASN A 149 6.26 -15.33 -2.43
N PRO A 150 5.03 -15.23 -1.92
CA PRO A 150 4.53 -14.01 -1.27
C PRO A 150 5.34 -13.57 -0.05
N ILE A 151 5.82 -14.51 0.76
CA ILE A 151 6.60 -14.20 1.98
C ILE A 151 7.99 -13.69 1.61
N SER A 152 8.65 -14.30 0.64
CA SER A 152 9.91 -13.78 0.09
C SER A 152 9.72 -12.39 -0.54
N ASN A 153 8.56 -12.14 -1.19
CA ASN A 153 8.22 -10.83 -1.72
C ASN A 153 8.01 -9.80 -0.61
N LEU A 154 7.36 -10.19 0.49
CA LEU A 154 7.16 -9.35 1.68
C LEU A 154 8.50 -8.91 2.26
N LEU A 155 9.47 -9.83 2.37
CA LEU A 155 10.81 -9.55 2.90
C LEU A 155 11.65 -8.63 1.99
N ASN A 156 11.48 -8.76 0.68
CA ASN A 156 12.29 -8.05 -0.32
C ASN A 156 11.61 -6.79 -0.89
N ARG A 157 10.42 -6.42 -0.41
CA ARG A 157 9.70 -5.27 -0.93
C ARG A 157 10.47 -3.96 -0.72
N LEU A 158 10.27 -3.04 -1.66
CA LEU A 158 10.93 -1.74 -1.66
C LEU A 158 10.13 -0.66 -0.91
N GLY A 159 8.86 -0.92 -0.64
CA GLY A 159 8.00 -0.10 0.22
C GLY A 159 6.55 -0.55 0.19
N ILE A 160 5.69 0.18 0.90
CA ILE A 160 4.27 -0.13 1.09
C ILE A 160 3.43 1.06 0.67
N PHE A 161 2.36 0.78 -0.06
CA PHE A 161 1.26 1.71 -0.28
C PHE A 161 0.25 1.58 0.85
N ALA A 162 0.05 2.67 1.58
CA ALA A 162 -0.96 2.82 2.63
C ALA A 162 -2.19 3.54 2.08
N PHE A 163 -3.26 2.82 1.75
CA PHE A 163 -4.53 3.39 1.33
C PHE A 163 -5.39 3.72 2.55
N LYS A 164 -5.48 5.00 2.90
CA LYS A 164 -6.04 5.48 4.18
C LYS A 164 -7.50 5.89 4.09
N SER A 165 -7.95 6.40 2.94
CA SER A 165 -9.34 6.76 2.72
C SER A 165 -9.76 6.59 1.27
N GLU A 166 -11.05 6.38 1.07
CA GLU A 166 -11.72 6.30 -0.23
C GLU A 166 -12.57 7.56 -0.45
N GLU A 167 -12.67 8.01 -1.69
CA GLU A 167 -13.60 9.09 -2.07
C GLU A 167 -15.02 8.54 -2.17
N THR A 168 -15.89 8.93 -1.24
CA THR A 168 -17.25 8.40 -1.12
C THR A 168 -18.31 9.26 -1.80
N SER A 169 -17.95 10.45 -2.29
CA SER A 169 -18.88 11.43 -2.86
C SER A 169 -19.41 11.04 -4.25
N LEU A 170 -19.01 9.89 -4.79
CA LEU A 170 -19.13 9.52 -6.20
C LEU A 170 -20.17 8.42 -6.47
N SER A 171 -21.17 8.30 -5.61
CA SER A 171 -22.10 7.17 -5.55
C SER A 171 -22.82 6.80 -6.87
N ASN A 172 -22.85 7.67 -7.87
CA ASN A 172 -23.49 7.42 -9.17
C ASN A 172 -22.62 7.67 -10.41
N THR A 173 -21.33 7.95 -10.27
CA THR A 173 -20.46 8.26 -11.42
C THR A 173 -19.53 7.08 -11.72
N PRO A 174 -19.59 6.49 -12.94
CA PRO A 174 -18.64 5.45 -13.31
C PRO A 174 -17.23 6.05 -13.43
N LEU A 175 -16.30 5.50 -12.65
CA LEU A 175 -14.90 5.90 -12.67
C LEU A 175 -14.13 5.21 -13.80
N SER A 176 -13.24 5.96 -14.44
CA SER A 176 -12.31 5.49 -15.46
C SER A 176 -10.95 6.19 -15.31
N LYS A 177 -9.95 5.72 -16.05
CA LYS A 177 -8.64 6.38 -16.12
C LYS A 177 -8.70 7.82 -16.64
N ASP A 178 -9.75 8.14 -17.41
CA ASP A 178 -9.87 9.43 -18.08
C ASP A 178 -10.55 10.48 -17.21
N ASN A 179 -11.48 10.08 -16.32
CA ASN A 179 -12.31 11.04 -15.57
C ASN A 179 -11.98 11.13 -14.07
N TRP A 180 -11.21 10.20 -13.50
CA TRP A 180 -11.06 10.13 -12.05
C TRP A 180 -10.43 11.39 -11.43
N LYS A 181 -9.58 12.10 -12.20
CA LYS A 181 -8.87 13.30 -11.74
C LYS A 181 -9.80 14.46 -11.42
N ASP A 182 -10.96 14.51 -12.08
CA ASP A 182 -11.96 15.56 -11.86
C ASP A 182 -12.66 15.44 -10.49
N TYR A 183 -12.48 14.29 -9.85
CA TYR A 183 -13.14 13.95 -8.59
C TYR A 183 -12.17 13.91 -7.40
N ILE A 184 -10.91 14.31 -7.60
CA ILE A 184 -9.92 14.39 -6.53
C ILE A 184 -10.14 15.65 -5.72
N HIS A 185 -10.20 15.50 -4.40
CA HIS A 185 -10.19 16.62 -3.47
C HIS A 185 -8.84 16.72 -2.77
N ASP A 186 -7.98 17.64 -3.22
CA ASP A 186 -6.62 17.81 -2.69
C ASP A 186 -6.58 18.03 -1.16
N GLY A 187 -7.58 18.72 -0.61
CA GLY A 187 -7.70 18.93 0.84
C GLY A 187 -7.99 17.64 1.64
N VAL A 188 -8.53 16.60 1.01
CA VAL A 188 -8.69 15.26 1.61
C VAL A 188 -7.37 14.50 1.52
N ALA A 189 -6.67 14.57 0.39
CA ALA A 189 -5.37 13.94 0.18
C ALA A 189 -4.32 14.36 1.22
N ILE A 190 -4.24 15.68 1.49
CA ILE A 190 -3.32 16.24 2.48
C ILE A 190 -3.66 15.74 3.90
N ARG A 191 -4.95 15.66 4.26
CA ARG A 191 -5.39 15.18 5.59
C ARG A 191 -5.12 13.69 5.78
N ALA A 192 -5.40 12.87 4.77
CA ALA A 192 -5.09 11.44 4.78
C ALA A 192 -3.58 11.23 5.01
N ALA A 193 -2.75 12.03 4.35
CA ALA A 193 -1.31 11.94 4.51
C ALA A 193 -0.83 12.32 5.92
N GLN A 194 -1.44 13.32 6.57
CA GLN A 194 -1.03 13.83 7.89
C GLN A 194 -1.33 12.92 9.08
N ILE A 195 -2.26 11.97 8.97
CA ILE A 195 -2.59 11.05 10.06
C ILE A 195 -1.55 9.93 10.11
N THR A 196 -0.39 10.25 10.68
CA THR A 196 0.60 9.27 11.14
C THR A 196 0.72 9.46 12.65
N CYS A 197 -0.12 8.75 13.40
CA CYS A 197 -0.04 8.57 14.86
C CYS A 197 -0.33 7.10 15.16
#